data_AF-A0A2D4L6Z9-F1
#
_entry.id   AF-A0A2D4L6Z9-F1
#
_cell.length_a   1.000
_cell.length_b   1.000
_cell.length_c   1.000
_cell.angle_alpha   90.00
_cell.angle_beta   90.00
_cell.angle_gamma   90.00
#
_symmetry.space_group_name_H-M   'P 1'
#
loop_
_entity.id
_entity.type
_entity.pdbx_description
1 polymer ?
#
loop_
_entity_poly.entity_id
_entity_poly.type
_entity_poly.pdbx_seq_one_letter_code
_entity_poly.pdbx_strand_id
1 'polypeptide(L)'
;ESGVLDIEHSHRITQLKGTINMDQRARNYLLQNRQALESDIKTSYIMDHMIADDTLTVMEEEKVKAQTTQKERAAMLLKLIIAKDDYAYISFYNALQQEGYKDLAALLQDGLPIISPSNKNHSE
;
A
#
# COMPACT_ATOMS: atom_id res chain seq x y z
N GLU A 1 -36.46 -22.03 -0.06
CA GLU A 1 -36.23 -20.90 0.86
C GLU A 1 -34.78 -20.47 0.75
N SER A 2 -34.55 -19.32 0.12
CA SER A 2 -33.22 -18.76 -0.11
C SER A 2 -33.27 -17.32 0.38
N GLY A 3 -32.30 -16.94 1.20
CA GLY A 3 -32.13 -15.53 1.57
C GLY A 3 -32.26 -15.22 3.05
N VAL A 4 -31.44 -15.85 3.89
CA VAL A 4 -30.74 -15.15 4.97
C VAL A 4 -29.37 -15.82 5.12
N LEU A 5 -28.44 -15.51 4.21
CA LEU A 5 -27.03 -15.63 4.56
C LEU A 5 -26.79 -14.52 5.59
N ASP A 6 -26.87 -14.95 6.84
CA ASP A 6 -26.78 -14.17 8.07
C ASP A 6 -25.65 -13.13 7.97
N ILE A 7 -26.01 -11.87 8.23
CA ILE A 7 -25.09 -10.73 8.18
C ILE A 7 -23.90 -10.97 9.12
N GLU A 8 -24.10 -11.74 10.19
CA GLU A 8 -23.03 -12.17 11.10
C GLU A 8 -22.06 -13.17 10.45
N HIS A 9 -22.53 -14.04 9.55
CA HIS A 9 -21.65 -14.95 8.80
C HIS A 9 -20.79 -14.17 7.81
N SER A 10 -21.34 -13.15 7.17
CA SER A 10 -20.60 -12.25 6.27
C SER A 10 -19.56 -11.40 7.05
N HIS A 11 -19.92 -10.95 8.26
CA HIS A 11 -18.99 -10.29 9.19
C HIS A 11 -17.88 -11.24 9.68
N ARG A 12 -18.21 -12.50 9.97
CA ARG A 12 -17.22 -13.53 10.39
C ARG A 12 -16.27 -13.94 9.27
N ILE A 13 -16.73 -14.03 8.01
CA ILE A 13 -15.85 -14.27 6.86
C ILE A 13 -14.85 -13.13 6.66
N THR A 14 -15.23 -11.90 7.02
CA THR A 14 -14.32 -10.73 6.97
C THR A 14 -13.30 -10.76 8.12
N GLN A 15 -13.67 -11.28 9.30
CA GLN A 15 -12.80 -11.37 10.47
C GLN A 15 -11.87 -12.60 10.50
N LEU A 16 -12.13 -13.64 9.68
CA LEU A 16 -11.36 -14.89 9.65
C LEU A 16 -10.20 -14.90 8.63
N LYS A 17 -10.09 -13.89 7.77
CA LYS A 17 -8.81 -13.53 7.12
C LYS A 17 -8.11 -12.61 8.10
N GLY A 18 -7.16 -13.12 8.90
CA GLY A 18 -6.33 -12.29 9.78
C GLY A 18 -5.90 -11.04 9.01
N THR A 19 -6.40 -9.88 9.45
CA THR A 19 -6.55 -8.71 8.58
C THR A 19 -5.17 -8.18 8.22
N ILE A 20 -4.66 -8.58 7.05
CA ILE A 20 -3.44 -8.08 6.42
C ILE A 20 -3.74 -6.66 5.90
N ASN A 21 -4.01 -5.73 6.81
CA ASN A 21 -4.38 -4.36 6.48
C ASN A 21 -3.40 -3.42 7.16
N MET A 22 -3.00 -2.40 6.41
CA MET A 22 -2.07 -1.37 6.86
C MET A 22 -2.51 -0.75 8.19
N ASP A 23 -1.53 -0.48 9.05
CA ASP A 23 -1.67 0.24 10.30
C ASP A 23 -2.41 1.57 10.08
N GLN A 24 -3.29 1.91 11.01
CA GLN A 24 -4.16 3.08 10.87
C GLN A 24 -3.36 4.39 10.83
N ARG A 25 -2.23 4.47 11.54
CA ARG A 25 -1.34 5.64 11.51
C ARG A 25 -0.70 5.75 10.13
N ALA A 26 -0.12 4.68 9.63
CA ALA A 26 0.46 4.63 8.28
C ALA A 26 -0.57 5.07 7.22
N ARG A 27 -1.78 4.51 7.28
CA ARG A 27 -2.89 4.89 6.41
C ARG A 27 -3.22 6.38 6.48
N ASN A 28 -3.28 6.95 7.68
CA ASN A 28 -3.57 8.37 7.88
C ASN A 28 -2.50 9.26 7.23
N TYR A 29 -1.22 8.92 7.32
CA TYR A 29 -0.15 9.69 6.69
C TYR A 29 -0.24 9.70 5.16
N LEU A 30 -0.62 8.58 4.52
CA LEU A 30 -0.87 8.55 3.07
C LEU A 30 -2.06 9.45 2.69
N LEU A 31 -3.14 9.40 3.48
CA LEU A 31 -4.35 10.18 3.19
C LEU A 31 -4.15 11.68 3.41
N GLN A 32 -3.46 12.08 4.48
CA GLN A 32 -3.18 13.48 4.80
C GLN A 32 -2.28 14.14 3.76
N ASN A 33 -1.29 13.40 3.24
CA ASN A 33 -0.30 13.91 2.28
C ASN A 33 -0.65 13.59 0.83
N ARG A 34 -1.85 13.04 0.59
CA ARG A 34 -2.29 12.51 -0.71
C ARG A 34 -2.12 13.51 -1.85
N GLN A 35 -2.47 14.77 -1.63
CA GLN A 35 -2.39 15.79 -2.68
C GLN A 35 -0.95 16.01 -3.18
N ALA A 36 0.01 16.10 -2.26
CA ALA A 36 1.43 16.27 -2.61
C ALA A 36 1.96 15.02 -3.34
N LEU A 37 1.64 13.84 -2.82
CA LEU A 37 2.03 12.56 -3.43
C LEU A 37 1.47 12.42 -4.85
N GLU A 38 0.17 12.72 -5.07
CA GLU A 38 -0.46 12.62 -6.39
C GLU A 38 0.11 13.61 -7.41
N SER A 39 0.57 14.77 -6.95
CA SER A 39 1.13 15.82 -7.81
C SER A 39 2.54 15.46 -8.29
N ASP A 40 3.38 14.98 -7.38
CA ASP A 40 4.83 15.10 -7.57
C ASP A 40 5.53 13.78 -7.93
N ILE A 41 4.90 12.62 -7.70
CA ILE A 41 5.54 11.32 -7.96
C ILE A 41 5.44 10.89 -9.43
N LYS A 42 6.52 10.36 -9.99
CA LYS A 42 6.45 9.56 -11.24
C LYS A 42 6.30 8.09 -10.87
N THR A 43 5.14 7.51 -11.18
CA THR A 43 4.79 6.16 -10.73
C THR A 43 5.67 5.06 -11.31
N SER A 44 6.24 5.22 -12.51
CA SER A 44 7.03 4.15 -13.16
C SER A 44 8.19 3.68 -12.28
N TYR A 45 9.04 4.61 -11.83
CA TYR A 45 10.21 4.27 -11.02
C TYR A 45 9.82 3.70 -9.66
N ILE A 46 8.76 4.24 -9.05
CA ILE A 46 8.26 3.77 -7.76
C ILE A 46 7.74 2.33 -7.86
N MET A 47 6.95 2.04 -8.90
CA MET A 47 6.36 0.71 -9.08
C MET A 47 7.42 -0.36 -9.33
N ASP A 48 8.51 -0.05 -10.03
CA ASP A 48 9.62 -0.99 -10.26
C ASP A 48 10.21 -1.51 -8.93
N HIS A 49 10.45 -0.60 -7.97
CA HIS A 49 10.90 -0.97 -6.61
C HIS A 49 9.85 -1.80 -5.88
N MET A 50 8.58 -1.39 -5.95
CA MET A 50 7.51 -2.09 -5.23
C MET A 50 7.24 -3.50 -5.77
N ILE A 51 7.44 -3.72 -7.08
CA ILE A 51 7.40 -5.04 -7.70
C ILE A 51 8.60 -5.88 -7.26
N ALA A 52 9.80 -5.29 -7.21
CA ALA A 52 11.00 -5.97 -6.74
C ALA A 52 10.91 -6.43 -5.27
N ASP A 53 10.14 -5.68 -4.45
CA ASP A 53 9.84 -6.02 -3.05
C ASP A 53 8.63 -6.97 -2.89
N ASP A 54 8.04 -7.47 -3.98
CA ASP A 54 6.82 -8.31 -4.00
C ASP A 54 5.57 -7.65 -3.38
N THR A 55 5.55 -6.32 -3.23
CA THR A 55 4.42 -5.58 -2.62
C THR A 55 3.42 -5.07 -3.65
N LEU A 56 3.83 -4.96 -4.91
CA LEU A 56 2.98 -4.62 -6.05
C LEU A 56 3.08 -5.70 -7.13
N THR A 57 1.95 -6.10 -7.70
CA THR A 57 1.93 -7.08 -8.79
C THR A 57 1.98 -6.41 -10.16
N VAL A 58 2.43 -7.14 -11.18
CA VAL A 58 2.40 -6.67 -12.58
C VAL A 58 0.99 -6.32 -13.05
N MET A 59 -0.04 -7.07 -12.61
CA MET A 59 -1.43 -6.75 -12.94
C MET A 59 -1.89 -5.41 -12.35
N GLU A 60 -1.44 -5.09 -11.14
CA GLU A 60 -1.71 -3.81 -10.48
C GLU A 60 -0.96 -2.66 -11.16
N GLU A 61 0.28 -2.90 -11.59
CA GLU A 61 1.06 -1.96 -12.38
C GLU A 61 0.35 -1.60 -13.69
N GLU A 62 -0.15 -2.60 -14.43
CA GLU A 62 -0.90 -2.39 -15.67
C GLU A 62 -2.18 -1.56 -15.42
N LYS A 63 -2.86 -1.77 -14.28
CA LYS A 63 -4.02 -0.95 -13.89
C LYS A 63 -3.64 0.50 -13.61
N VAL A 64 -2.46 0.74 -13.04
CA VAL A 64 -1.92 2.11 -12.89
C VAL A 64 -1.60 2.68 -14.27
N LYS A 65 -0.84 1.98 -15.12
CA LYS A 65 -0.45 2.45 -16.47
C LYS A 65 -1.65 2.79 -17.36
N ALA A 66 -2.76 2.07 -17.20
CA ALA A 66 -4.01 2.30 -17.91
C ALA A 66 -4.68 3.65 -17.60
N GLN A 67 -4.30 4.35 -16.53
CA GLN A 67 -4.80 5.71 -16.28
C GLN A 67 -4.20 6.70 -17.29
N THR A 68 -4.96 7.75 -17.61
CA THR A 68 -4.63 8.68 -18.71
C THR A 68 -3.52 9.66 -18.30
N THR A 69 -3.67 10.30 -17.14
CA THR A 69 -2.77 11.36 -16.67
C THR A 69 -1.83 10.86 -15.58
N GLN A 70 -0.66 11.51 -15.41
CA GLN A 70 0.27 11.16 -14.31
C GLN A 70 -0.40 11.29 -12.93
N LYS A 71 -1.25 12.30 -12.73
CA LYS A 71 -1.98 12.49 -11.48
C LYS A 71 -2.94 11.33 -11.20
N GLU A 72 -3.68 10.87 -12.21
CA GLU A 72 -4.57 9.71 -12.07
C GLU A 72 -3.78 8.41 -11.83
N ARG A 73 -2.61 8.26 -12.47
CA ARG A 73 -1.70 7.13 -12.20
C ARG A 73 -1.27 7.13 -10.74
N ALA A 74 -0.81 8.28 -10.24
CA ALA A 74 -0.40 8.43 -8.85
C ALA A 74 -1.56 8.17 -7.87
N ALA A 75 -2.75 8.69 -8.17
CA ALA A 75 -3.96 8.43 -7.39
C ALA A 75 -4.34 6.95 -7.37
N MET A 76 -4.22 6.25 -8.50
CA MET A 76 -4.47 4.81 -8.59
C MET A 76 -3.44 4.01 -7.80
N LEU A 77 -2.15 4.36 -7.91
CA LEU A 77 -1.09 3.72 -7.14
C LEU A 77 -1.32 3.87 -5.64
N LEU A 78 -1.60 5.08 -5.16
CA LEU A 78 -1.90 5.32 -3.74
C LEU A 78 -3.13 4.54 -3.27
N LYS A 79 -4.18 4.45 -4.10
CA LYS A 79 -5.37 3.65 -3.78
C LYS A 79 -5.03 2.18 -3.57
N LEU A 80 -4.13 1.63 -4.39
CA LEU A 80 -3.68 0.24 -4.27
C LEU A 80 -2.85 0.05 -2.99
N ILE A 81 -1.90 0.95 -2.73
CA ILE A 81 -1.05 0.91 -1.53
C ILE A 81 -1.91 0.94 -0.26
N ILE A 82 -2.87 1.86 -0.17
CA ILE A 82 -3.79 1.99 0.96
C ILE A 82 -4.66 0.74 1.18
N ALA A 83 -4.88 -0.07 0.15
CA ALA A 83 -5.66 -1.31 0.24
C ALA A 83 -4.80 -2.54 0.60
N LYS A 84 -3.48 -2.37 0.75
CA LYS A 84 -2.51 -3.41 1.10
C LYS A 84 -2.11 -3.30 2.58
N ASP A 85 -1.08 -4.07 2.94
CA ASP A 85 -0.54 -4.15 4.30
C ASP A 85 0.62 -3.17 4.53
N ASP A 86 1.23 -3.27 5.71
CA ASP A 86 2.33 -2.41 6.15
C ASP A 86 3.58 -2.54 5.26
N TYR A 87 3.80 -3.70 4.63
CA TYR A 87 4.95 -3.87 3.74
C TYR A 87 4.82 -3.01 2.48
N ALA A 88 3.61 -2.83 1.96
CA ALA A 88 3.38 -1.92 0.83
C ALA A 88 3.67 -0.45 1.20
N TYR A 89 3.36 -0.04 2.43
CA TYR A 89 3.73 1.31 2.92
C TYR A 89 5.25 1.48 2.95
N ILE A 90 5.95 0.51 3.52
CA ILE A 90 7.40 0.56 3.72
C ILE A 90 8.13 0.52 2.39
N SER A 91 7.71 -0.36 1.48
CA SER A 91 8.27 -0.43 0.13
C SER A 91 8.05 0.88 -0.63
N PHE A 92 6.86 1.47 -0.56
CA PHE A 92 6.59 2.79 -1.15
C PHE A 92 7.47 3.90 -0.55
N TYR A 93 7.62 3.94 0.78
CA TYR A 93 8.51 4.89 1.46
C TYR A 93 9.97 4.72 1.00
N ASN A 94 10.47 3.48 0.93
CA ASN A 94 11.82 3.18 0.48
C ASN A 94 12.04 3.56 -0.99
N ALA A 95 11.07 3.31 -1.85
CA ALA A 95 11.11 3.71 -3.25
C ALA A 95 11.20 5.23 -3.39
N LEU A 96 10.44 6.01 -2.60
CA LEU A 96 10.54 7.47 -2.58
C LEU A 96 11.96 7.94 -2.20
N GLN A 97 12.58 7.30 -1.21
CA GLN A 97 13.95 7.63 -0.79
C GLN A 97 14.97 7.32 -1.88
N GLN A 98 14.87 6.13 -2.49
CA GLN A 98 15.79 5.66 -3.54
C GLN A 98 15.70 6.51 -4.81
N GLU A 99 14.49 6.95 -5.17
CA GLU A 99 14.23 7.80 -6.34
C GLU A 99 14.42 9.31 -6.05
N GLY A 100 14.90 9.67 -4.84
CA GLY A 100 15.28 11.04 -4.50
C GLY A 100 14.13 11.97 -4.10
N TYR A 101 12.91 11.46 -3.91
CA TYR A 101 11.74 12.20 -3.41
C TYR A 101 11.81 12.41 -1.89
N LYS A 102 12.92 12.96 -1.40
CA LYS A 102 13.24 13.07 0.04
C LYS A 102 12.19 13.86 0.82
N ASP A 103 11.67 14.95 0.24
CA ASP A 103 10.64 15.76 0.88
C ASP A 103 9.33 14.99 1.04
N LEU A 104 8.93 14.22 0.02
CA LEU A 104 7.74 13.37 0.09
C LEU A 104 7.94 12.19 1.04
N ALA A 105 9.14 11.61 1.08
CA ALA A 105 9.47 10.56 2.05
C ALA A 105 9.40 11.11 3.49
N ALA A 106 9.90 12.32 3.74
CA ALA A 106 9.84 12.96 5.05
C ALA A 106 8.39 13.15 5.54
N LEU A 107 7.44 13.43 4.64
CA LEU A 107 6.01 13.51 4.99
C LEU A 107 5.45 12.18 5.54
N LEU A 108 6.08 11.06 5.21
CA LEU A 108 5.64 9.70 5.55
C LEU A 108 6.47 9.05 6.66
N GLN A 109 7.62 9.61 7.03
CA GLN A 109 8.55 8.97 7.96
C GLN A 109 7.90 8.61 9.30
N ASP A 110 7.11 9.53 9.87
CA ASP A 110 6.43 9.30 11.15
C ASP A 110 5.26 8.33 11.05
N GLY A 111 4.88 7.90 9.85
CA GLY A 111 3.85 6.90 9.62
C GLY A 111 4.38 5.48 9.47
N LEU A 112 5.71 5.26 9.55
CA LEU A 112 6.30 3.93 9.38
C LEU A 112 5.77 2.94 10.44
N PRO A 113 5.21 1.79 10.00
CA PRO A 113 4.73 0.74 10.89
C PRO A 113 5.87 0.14 11.73
N ILE A 114 5.56 -0.21 12.98
CA ILE A 114 6.48 -0.96 13.83
C ILE A 114 6.30 -2.45 13.52
N ILE A 115 7.08 -2.97 12.59
CA ILE A 115 7.08 -4.41 12.33
C ILE A 115 7.91 -5.10 13.42
N SER A 116 7.27 -5.93 14.24
CA SER A 116 8.02 -6.86 15.08
C SER A 116 8.69 -7.90 14.16
N PRO A 117 9.99 -8.19 14.32
CA PRO A 117 10.60 -9.29 13.60
C PRO A 117 9.90 -10.58 14.06
N SER A 118 8.99 -11.09 13.24
CA SER A 118 8.42 -12.42 13.43
C SER A 118 9.60 -13.38 13.50
N ASN A 119 9.79 -14.08 14.62
CA ASN A 119 10.75 -15.15 14.73
C ASN A 119 10.51 -16.11 13.56
N LYS A 120 11.32 -15.98 12.50
CA LYS A 120 11.45 -16.99 11.47
C LYS A 120 12.11 -18.16 12.19
N ASN A 121 11.30 -19.06 12.75
CA ASN A 121 11.77 -20.36 13.19
C ASN A 121 12.27 -21.07 11.93
N HIS A 122 13.54 -20.85 11.60
CA HIS A 122 14.27 -21.65 10.65
C HIS A 122 14.38 -23.03 11.31
N SER A 123 13.43 -23.90 10.97
CA SER A 123 13.55 -25.32 11.24
C SER A 123 14.34 -25.86 10.06
N GLU A 124 15.58 -26.25 10.31
CA GLU A 124 16.42 -27.08 9.43
C GLU A 124 15.77 -28.45 9.18
#